data_AF-A0A7J8PY49-F1
#
_entry.id   AF-A0A7J8PY49-F1
#
_cell.length_a   1.000
_cell.length_b   1.000
_cell.length_c   1.000
_cell.angle_alpha   90.00
_cell.angle_beta   90.00
_cell.angle_gamma   90.00
#
_symmetry.space_group_name_H-M   'P 1'
#
loop_
_entity.id
_entity.type
_entity.pdbx_description
1 polymer ?
#
loop_
_entity_poly.entity_id
_entity_poly.type
_entity_poly.pdbx_seq_one_letter_code
_entity_poly.pdbx_strand_id
1 'polypeptide(L)' 'MAPEVLRNEPANEKCDVYSFGVILWELVTLRIPWKGLNPMQVVGAVGFQNRRLEIPEDVDPMVAQIIHECWQT' A
#
# COMPACT_ATOMS: atom_id res chain seq x y z
N MET A 1 -2.84 -3.62 4.16
CA MET A 1 -3.30 -4.95 3.71
C MET A 1 -3.41 -4.93 2.21
N ALA A 2 -3.08 -6.04 1.56
CA ALA A 2 -3.15 -6.18 0.12
C ALA A 2 -4.60 -6.19 -0.40
N PRO A 3 -4.84 -5.75 -1.64
CA PRO A 3 -6.20 -5.65 -2.21
C PRO A 3 -6.97 -6.98 -2.19
N GLU A 4 -6.32 -8.10 -2.55
CA GLU A 4 -6.90 -9.44 -2.57
C GLU A 4 -7.31 -9.93 -1.19
N VAL A 5 -6.53 -9.61 -0.15
CA VAL A 5 -6.89 -9.92 1.24
C VAL A 5 -8.11 -9.11 1.67
N LEU A 6 -8.17 -7.83 1.31
CA LEU A 6 -9.31 -6.96 1.61
C LEU A 6 -10.60 -7.37 0.87
N ARG A 7 -10.46 -8.02 -0.30
CA ARG A 7 -11.58 -8.59 -1.07
C ARG A 7 -11.93 -10.03 -0.66
N ASN A 8 -11.23 -10.61 0.32
CA ASN A 8 -11.41 -12.00 0.73
C ASN A 8 -11.19 -13.00 -0.43
N GLU A 9 -10.23 -12.70 -1.29
CA GLU A 9 -9.77 -13.54 -2.40
C GLU A 9 -8.60 -14.44 -1.95
N PRO A 10 -8.25 -15.49 -2.73
CA PRO A 10 -7.07 -16.30 -2.44
C PRO A 10 -5.81 -15.44 -2.37
N ALA A 11 -5.16 -15.44 -1.21
CA ALA A 11 -3.90 -14.75 -0.98
C ALA A 11 -2.73 -15.73 -1.00
N ASN A 12 -1.58 -15.25 -1.43
CA ASN A 12 -0.30 -15.96 -1.38
C ASN A 12 0.76 -15.04 -0.73
N GLU A 13 2.03 -15.39 -0.83
CA GLU A 13 3.13 -14.63 -0.25
C GLU A 13 3.26 -13.19 -0.79
N LYS A 14 2.59 -12.86 -1.91
CA LYS A 14 2.59 -11.51 -2.48
C LYS A 14 1.83 -10.50 -1.63
N CYS A 15 0.88 -10.95 -0.81
CA CYS A 15 0.17 -10.05 0.10
C CYS A 15 1.10 -9.46 1.19
N ASP A 16 2.13 -10.22 1.58
CA ASP A 16 3.18 -9.77 2.49
C ASP A 16 4.11 -8.76 1.81
N VAL A 17 4.43 -8.96 0.52
CA VAL A 17 5.20 -8.01 -0.29
C VAL A 17 4.48 -6.67 -0.40
N TYR A 18 3.17 -6.69 -0.68
CA TYR A 18 2.36 -5.48 -0.67
C TYR A 18 2.40 -4.77 0.69
N SER A 19 2.25 -5.54 1.77
CA SER A 19 2.25 -5.00 3.13
C SER A 19 3.61 -4.41 3.50
N PHE A 20 4.71 -5.01 3.05
CA PHE A 20 6.05 -4.45 3.15
C PHE A 20 6.17 -3.10 2.42
N GLY A 21 5.61 -2.95 1.21
CA GLY A 21 5.57 -1.67 0.49
C GLY A 21 4.85 -0.57 1.26
N VAL A 22 3.74 -0.90 1.96
CA VAL A 22 3.02 0.05 2.82
C VAL A 22 3.86 0.46 4.04
N ILE A 23 4.58 -0.49 4.66
CA ILE A 23 5.48 -0.21 5.79
C ILE A 23 6.66 0.67 5.34
N LEU A 24 7.27 0.35 4.19
CA LEU A 24 8.37 1.14 3.65
C LEU A 24 7.92 2.58 3.35
N TRP A 25 6.71 2.75 2.79
CA TRP A 25 6.10 4.07 2.60
C TRP A 25 5.90 4.82 3.93
N GLU A 26 5.42 4.14 4.98
CA GLU A 26 5.23 4.75 6.31
C GLU A 26 6.57 5.19 6.91
N LEU A 27 7.63 4.39 6.77
CA LEU A 27 8.97 4.71 7.28
C LEU A 27 9.58 5.93 6.59
N VAL A 28 9.48 6.03 5.27
CA VAL A 28 10.12 7.13 4.53
C VAL A 28 9.33 8.42 4.55
N THR A 29 8.00 8.35 4.69
CA THR A 29 7.16 9.54 4.77
C THR A 29 6.88 9.99 6.20
N LEU A 30 7.06 9.10 7.18
CA LEU A 30 6.66 9.27 8.59
C LEU A 30 5.16 9.63 8.75
N ARG A 31 4.32 9.19 7.81
CA ARG A 31 2.88 9.45 7.78
C ARG A 31 2.10 8.18 8.05
N ILE A 32 0.93 8.35 8.66
CA ILE A 32 -0.04 7.26 8.84
C ILE A 32 -0.65 6.89 7.48
N PRO A 33 -0.56 5.62 7.04
CA PRO A 33 -1.21 5.15 5.83
C PRO A 33 -2.71 5.41 5.87
N TRP A 34 -3.27 5.96 4.78
CA TRP A 34 -4.71 6.19 4.65
C TRP A 34 -5.31 7.07 5.75
N LYS A 35 -4.53 7.98 6.33
CA LYS A 35 -4.98 8.90 7.39
C LYS A 35 -6.31 9.56 7.02
N GLY A 36 -7.28 9.48 7.93
CA GLY A 36 -8.61 10.06 7.76
C GLY A 36 -9.63 9.12 7.10
N LEU A 37 -9.24 7.93 6.65
CA LEU A 37 -10.17 6.88 6.23
C LEU A 37 -10.46 5.93 7.39
N ASN A 38 -11.73 5.53 7.53
CA ASN A 38 -12.10 4.41 8.40
C ASN A 38 -11.81 3.07 7.72
N PRO A 39 -11.83 1.93 8.45
CA PRO A 39 -11.49 0.62 7.89
C PRO A 39 -12.31 0.23 6.65
N MET A 40 -13.61 0.50 6.62
CA MET A 40 -14.47 0.20 5.47
C MET A 40 -14.13 1.06 4.26
N GLN A 41 -13.75 2.31 4.46
CA GLN A 41 -13.27 3.20 3.39
C GLN A 41 -11.92 2.73 2.83
N VAL A 42 -11.03 2.19 3.67
CA VAL A 42 -9.76 1.60 3.21
C VAL A 42 -10.03 0.34 2.36
N VAL A 43 -10.96 -0.52 2.78
CA VAL A 43 -11.40 -1.68 1.97
C VAL A 43 -11.90 -1.22 0.60
N GLY A 44 -12.76 -0.20 0.55
CA GLY A 44 -13.24 0.38 -0.71
C GLY A 44 -12.12 0.95 -1.58
N ALA A 45 -11.27 1.80 -1.00
CA ALA A 45 -10.20 2.49 -1.72
C ALA A 45 -9.13 1.55 -2.26
N VAL A 46 -8.62 0.64 -1.43
CA VAL A 46 -7.53 -0.26 -1.79
C VAL A 46 -8.04 -1.49 -2.52
N GLY A 47 -9.06 -2.14 -1.97
CA GLY A 47 -9.62 -3.38 -2.49
C GLY A 47 -10.37 -3.17 -3.81
N PHE A 48 -11.15 -2.10 -3.97
CA PHE A 48 -12.05 -1.97 -5.13
C PHE A 48 -11.71 -0.82 -6.07
N GLN A 49 -11.08 0.26 -5.58
CA GLN A 49 -10.71 1.41 -6.41
C GLN A 49 -9.25 1.38 -6.88
N ASN A 50 -8.49 0.36 -6.49
CA ASN A 50 -7.06 0.24 -6.77
C ASN A 50 -6.24 1.49 -6.37
N ARG A 51 -6.70 2.24 -5.35
CA ARG A 51 -5.99 3.42 -4.85
C ARG A 51 -4.64 3.00 -4.27
N ARG A 52 -3.63 3.84 -4.46
CA ARG A 52 -2.29 3.70 -3.86
C ARG A 52 -1.95 4.93 -3.01
N LEU A 53 -1.02 4.77 -2.08
CA LEU A 53 -0.50 5.90 -1.30
C LEU A 53 0.36 6.76 -2.22
N GLU A 54 0.23 8.07 -2.09
CA GLU A 54 1.04 9.03 -2.84
C GLU A 54 2.47 9.03 -2.31
N ILE A 55 3.46 8.86 -3.20
CA ILE A 55 4.87 8.94 -2.85
C ILE A 55 5.34 10.38 -3.13
N PRO A 56 5.75 11.14 -2.09
CA PRO A 56 6.29 12.49 -2.28
C PRO A 56 7.56 12.51 -3.15
N GLU A 57 7.77 13.61 -3.89
CA GLU A 57 8.93 13.78 -4.79
C GLU A 57 10.28 13.86 -4.06
N ASP A 58 10.27 14.15 -2.75
CA ASP A 58 11.46 14.21 -1.90
C ASP A 58 11.92 12.83 -1.37
N VAL A 59 11.16 11.76 -1.64
CA VAL A 59 11.58 10.38 -1.35
C VAL A 59 12.69 9.97 -2.32
N ASP A 60 13.72 9.30 -1.79
CA ASP A 60 14.81 8.75 -2.61
C ASP A 60 14.24 7.91 -3.78
N PRO A 61 14.63 8.18 -5.04
CA PRO A 61 14.06 7.51 -6.21
C PRO A 61 14.20 5.98 -6.20
N MET A 62 15.27 5.45 -5.61
CA MET A 62 15.46 4.00 -5.48
C MET A 62 14.45 3.41 -4.52
N VAL A 63 14.19 4.08 -3.40
CA VAL A 63 13.16 3.65 -2.43
C VAL A 63 11.77 3.76 -3.05
N ALA A 64 11.46 4.86 -3.73
CA ALA A 64 10.17 5.05 -4.41
C ALA A 64 9.90 3.92 -5.41
N GLN A 65 10.92 3.52 -6.18
CA GLN A 65 10.83 2.39 -7.11
C GLN A 65 10.52 1.07 -6.40
N ILE A 66 11.20 0.76 -5.29
CA ILE A 66 10.93 -0.45 -4.49
C ILE A 66 9.49 -0.46 -3.97
N ILE A 67 9.00 0.67 -3.44
CA ILE A 67 7.61 0.81 -2.97
C ILE A 67 6.63 0.53 -4.12
N HIS A 68 6.88 1.10 -5.30
CA HIS A 68 6.04 0.87 -6.47
C HIS A 68 5.99 -0.60 -6.88
N GLU A 69 7.14 -1.27 -6.93
CA GLU A 69 7.23 -2.69 -7.27
C GLU A 69 6.48 -3.58 -6.28
N CYS A 70 6.52 -3.24 -4.99
CA CYS A 70 5.76 -3.94 -3.96
C CYS A 70 4.23 -3.84 -4.17
N TRP A 71 3.75 -2.85 -4.92
CA TRP A 71 2.32 -2.61 -5.12
C TRP A 71 1.78 -3.08 -6.49
N GLN A 72 2.65 -3.63 -7.34
CA GLN A 72 2.31 -4.26 -8.63
C GLN A 72 1.92 -5.74 -8.50
N THR A 73 2.01 -6.28 -7.28
CA THR A 73 1.80 -7.70 -6.98
C THR A 73 0.34 -8.07 -6.78
#